data_AF-A0A1V4EGP2-F1
#
_entry.id   AF-A0A1V4EGP2-F1
#
_cell.length_a   1.000
_cell.length_b   1.000
_cell.length_c   1.000
_cell.angle_alpha   90.00
_cell.angle_beta   90.00
_cell.angle_gamma   90.00
#
_symmetry.space_group_name_H-M   'P 1'
#
loop_
_entity.id
_entity.type
_entity.pdbx_description
1 polymer ?
#
loop_
_entity_poly.entity_id
_entity_poly.type
_entity_poly.pdbx_seq_one_letter_code
_entity_poly.pdbx_strand_id
1 'polypeptide(L)'
;MPWESATPAADGRSLDIVWWSGVEPCTVLDRVEVTETARQVTVTLYEGQDRRSPDAVCIAIAILKTTKVHLTASLDGRKVVDGAK
;
A
#
# COMPACT_ATOMS: atom_id res chain seq x y z
N MET A 1 2.00 -4.06 -6.12
CA MET A 1 1.51 -5.15 -5.26
C MET A 1 0.02 -5.03 -5.16
N PRO A 2 -0.75 -6.06 -5.56
CA PRO A 2 -2.17 -6.10 -5.28
C PRO A 2 -2.38 -6.12 -3.77
N TRP A 3 -3.35 -5.34 -3.29
CA TRP A 3 -3.70 -5.32 -1.89
C TRP A 3 -4.91 -6.22 -1.61
N GLU A 4 -5.02 -6.61 -0.33
CA GLU A 4 -6.09 -7.43 0.22
C GLU A 4 -7.29 -6.55 0.59
N SER A 5 -7.04 -5.43 1.27
CA SER A 5 -8.08 -4.48 1.66
C SER A 5 -7.57 -3.03 1.73
N ALA A 6 -8.53 -2.11 1.64
CA ALA A 6 -8.35 -0.68 1.83
C ALA A 6 -9.50 -0.17 2.70
N THR A 7 -9.22 0.12 3.96
CA THR A 7 -10.24 0.53 4.94
C THR A 7 -10.12 2.02 5.22
N PRO A 8 -11.20 2.80 5.10
CA PRO A 8 -11.20 4.21 5.48
C PRO A 8 -10.94 4.39 6.99
N ALA A 9 -10.02 5.28 7.34
CA ALA A 9 -9.82 5.69 8.72
C ALA A 9 -10.93 6.65 9.17
N ALA A 10 -11.09 6.81 10.48
CA ALA A 10 -12.12 7.67 11.09
C ALA A 10 -11.99 9.16 10.73
N ASP A 11 -10.84 9.61 10.21
CA ASP A 11 -10.61 10.99 9.78
C ASP A 11 -11.22 11.32 8.41
N GLY A 12 -11.73 10.31 7.68
CA GLY A 12 -12.28 10.45 6.34
C GLY A 12 -11.27 10.85 5.26
N ARG A 13 -9.97 10.94 5.59
CA ARG A 13 -8.89 11.39 4.69
C ARG A 13 -7.69 10.46 4.68
N SER A 14 -7.79 9.32 5.36
CA SER A 14 -6.76 8.29 5.33
C SER A 14 -7.35 6.92 5.00
N LEU A 15 -6.54 6.07 4.38
CA LEU A 15 -6.85 4.67 4.12
C LEU A 15 -5.79 3.81 4.80
N ASP A 16 -6.21 2.79 5.54
CA ASP A 16 -5.32 1.71 5.96
C ASP A 16 -5.33 0.63 4.88
N ILE A 17 -4.20 0.47 4.18
CA ILE A 17 -4.02 -0.49 3.10
C ILE A 17 -3.30 -1.71 3.64
N VAL A 18 -3.87 -2.89 3.39
CA VAL A 18 -3.37 -4.17 3.88
C VAL A 18 -3.03 -5.07 2.69
N TRP A 19 -1.84 -5.69 2.69
CA TRP A 19 -1.41 -6.60 1.63
C TRP A 19 -0.48 -7.69 2.15
N TRP A 20 -0.39 -8.80 1.41
CA TRP A 20 0.57 -9.87 1.66
C TRP A 20 1.88 -9.60 0.92
N SER A 21 3.02 -9.79 1.59
CA SER A 21 4.36 -9.70 0.98
C SER A 21 5.40 -10.50 1.75
N GLY A 22 6.63 -10.57 1.23
CA GLY A 22 7.80 -11.12 1.92
C GLY A 22 8.24 -10.33 3.14
N VAL A 23 9.29 -10.85 3.79
CA VAL A 23 9.92 -10.23 4.96
C VAL A 23 10.98 -9.20 4.55
N GLU A 24 11.15 -8.18 5.40
CA GLU A 24 12.27 -7.25 5.28
C GLU A 24 13.60 -7.94 5.61
N PRO A 25 14.73 -7.49 5.02
CA PRO A 25 14.86 -6.38 4.07
C PRO A 25 14.61 -6.76 2.60
N CYS A 26 14.29 -8.03 2.30
CA CYS A 26 14.16 -8.51 0.92
C CYS A 26 12.91 -7.95 0.21
N THR A 27 11.83 -7.68 0.96
CA THR A 27 10.72 -6.87 0.45
C THR A 27 10.36 -5.77 1.46
N VAL A 28 10.53 -4.52 1.05
CA VAL A 28 10.12 -3.32 1.77
C VAL A 28 9.16 -2.52 0.91
N LEU A 29 8.29 -1.72 1.54
CA LEU A 29 7.47 -0.73 0.84
C LEU A 29 8.40 0.37 0.27
N ASP A 30 8.52 0.43 -1.05
CA ASP A 30 9.32 1.45 -1.76
C ASP A 30 8.54 2.77 -1.83
N ARG A 31 7.33 2.71 -2.39
CA ARG A 31 6.45 3.86 -2.49
C ARG A 31 4.99 3.46 -2.61
N VAL A 32 4.13 4.43 -2.36
CA VAL A 32 2.70 4.37 -2.64
C VAL A 32 2.36 5.47 -3.64
N GLU A 33 1.76 5.08 -4.75
CA GLU A 33 1.19 6.05 -5.70
C GLU A 33 -0.32 6.17 -5.45
N VAL A 34 -0.79 7.40 -5.34
CA VAL A 34 -2.20 7.72 -5.12
C VAL A 34 -2.66 8.63 -6.25
N THR A 35 -3.64 8.17 -7.01
CA THR A 35 -4.31 8.97 -8.03
C THR A 35 -5.74 9.26 -7.60
N GLU A 36 -6.04 10.54 -7.40
CA GLU A 36 -7.36 10.99 -6.95
C GLU A 36 -8.15 11.65 -8.08
N THR A 37 -9.42 11.29 -8.17
CA THR A 37 -10.42 11.94 -9.02
C THR A 37 -11.65 12.30 -8.17
N ALA A 38 -12.62 12.98 -8.77
CA ALA A 38 -13.89 13.28 -8.12
C ALA A 38 -14.72 12.04 -7.74
N ARG A 39 -14.47 10.87 -8.36
CA ARG A 39 -15.28 9.65 -8.17
C ARG A 39 -14.50 8.49 -7.56
N GLN A 40 -13.18 8.51 -7.67
CA GLN A 40 -12.33 7.37 -7.37
C GLN A 40 -10.97 7.80 -6.82
N VAL A 41 -10.45 7.00 -5.90
CA VAL A 41 -9.07 7.00 -5.43
C VAL A 41 -8.44 5.68 -5.86
N THR A 42 -7.35 5.74 -6.62
CA THR A 42 -6.57 4.56 -7.01
C THR A 42 -5.29 4.55 -6.19
N VAL A 43 -5.05 3.45 -5.47
CA VAL A 43 -3.86 3.25 -4.65
C VAL A 43 -3.05 2.10 -5.23
N THR A 44 -1.78 2.36 -5.54
CA THR A 44 -0.83 1.37 -6.07
C THR A 44 0.37 1.27 -5.14
N LEU A 45 0.62 0.07 -4.62
CA LEU A 45 1.78 -0.21 -3.78
C LEU A 45 2.95 -0.72 -4.64
N TYR A 46 4.16 -0.23 -4.37
CA TYR A 46 5.39 -0.73 -4.97
C TYR A 46 6.32 -1.21 -3.87
N GLU A 47 6.88 -2.40 -4.06
CA GLU A 47 7.86 -2.97 -3.16
C GLU A 47 9.15 -3.27 -3.90
N GLY A 48 10.24 -3.32 -3.14
CA GLY A 48 11.55 -3.72 -3.61
C GLY A 48 12.43 -4.17 -2.45
N GLN A 49 13.68 -4.51 -2.75
CA GLN A 49 14.67 -4.80 -1.71
C GLN A 49 15.18 -3.50 -1.08
N ASP A 50 15.43 -3.52 0.24
CA ASP A 50 16.12 -2.42 0.90
C ASP A 50 17.56 -2.32 0.37
N ARG A 51 17.87 -1.19 -0.27
CA ARG A 51 19.20 -0.92 -0.84
C ARG A 51 20.30 -0.80 0.21
N ARG A 52 19.96 -0.61 1.49
CA ARG A 52 20.91 -0.60 2.62
C ARG A 52 21.40 -2.01 2.96
N SER A 53 20.71 -3.04 2.47
CA SER A 53 21.02 -4.46 2.71
C SER A 53 21.08 -5.22 1.37
N PRO A 54 22.06 -4.91 0.49
CA PRO A 54 22.11 -5.44 -0.88
C PRO A 54 22.27 -6.97 -0.93
N ASP A 55 22.93 -7.56 0.06
CA ASP A 55 23.27 -9.00 0.10
C ASP A 55 22.35 -9.80 1.04
N ALA A 56 21.20 -9.25 1.40
CA ALA A 56 20.29 -9.91 2.34
C ALA A 56 19.70 -11.20 1.76
N VAL A 57 19.69 -12.24 2.58
CA VAL A 57 19.03 -13.51 2.28
C VAL A 57 17.88 -13.70 3.25
N CYS A 58 16.67 -13.79 2.72
CA CYS A 58 15.46 -13.95 3.53
C CYS A 58 14.78 -15.29 3.27
N ILE A 59 14.12 -15.81 4.30
CA ILE A 59 13.19 -16.93 4.17
C ILE A 59 11.96 -16.52 3.37
N ALA A 60 11.47 -17.41 2.51
CA ALA A 60 10.28 -17.18 1.70
C ALA A 60 9.00 -17.44 2.51
N ILE A 61 8.57 -16.44 3.28
CA ILE A 61 7.28 -16.44 3.99
C ILE A 61 6.49 -15.20 3.59
N ALA A 62 5.17 -15.35 3.49
CA ALA A 62 4.26 -14.21 3.34
C ALA A 62 3.86 -13.69 4.74
N ILE A 63 3.96 -12.38 4.93
CA ILE A 63 3.47 -11.65 6.09
C ILE A 63 2.42 -10.64 5.65
N LEU A 64 1.46 -10.38 6.53
CA LEU A 64 0.47 -9.34 6.33
C LEU A 64 1.09 -8.00 6.73
N LYS A 65 1.18 -7.06 5.79
CA LYS A 65 1.69 -5.71 6.00
C LYS A 65 0.55 -4.70 6.01
N THR A 66 0.79 -3.54 6.60
CA THR A 66 -0.17 -2.43 6.62
C THR A 66 0.57 -1.11 6.47
N THR A 67 -0.03 -0.18 5.72
CA THR A 67 0.45 1.20 5.62
C THR A 67 -0.74 2.15 5.61
N LYS A 68 -0.54 3.34 6.17
CA LYS A 68 -1.52 4.41 6.14
C LYS A 68 -1.24 5.33 4.95
N VAL A 69 -2.25 5.52 4.11
CA VAL A 69 -2.20 6.39 2.94
C VAL A 69 -3.05 7.63 3.22
N HIS A 70 -2.44 8.80 3.08
CA HIS A 70 -3.15 10.07 3.25
C HIS A 70 -3.67 10.58 1.90
N LEU A 71 -4.92 11.02 1.90
CA LEU A 71 -5.60 11.61 0.75
C LEU A 71 -5.50 13.14 0.81
N THR A 72 -5.41 13.76 -0.36
CA THR A 72 -5.45 15.21 -0.53
C THR A 72 -6.86 15.77 -0.31
N ALA A 73 -7.89 14.98 -0.65
CA ALA A 73 -9.30 15.32 -0.44
C ALA A 73 -10.02 14.25 0.40
N SER A 74 -11.17 14.61 0.98
CA SER A 74 -12.01 13.66 1.73
C SER A 74 -12.45 12.49 0.85
N LEU A 75 -12.57 11.30 1.43
CA LEU A 75 -12.99 10.12 0.69
C LEU A 75 -14.44 10.26 0.21
N ASP A 76 -15.35 10.76 1.04
CA ASP A 76 -16.74 11.15 0.68
C ASP A 76 -17.47 10.17 -0.27
N GLY A 77 -17.35 8.86 -0.01
CA GLY A 77 -18.00 7.83 -0.81
C GLY A 77 -17.35 7.56 -2.19
N ARG A 78 -16.21 8.18 -2.49
CA ARG A 78 -15.39 7.84 -3.66
C ARG A 78 -14.98 6.37 -3.60
N LYS A 79 -15.01 5.73 -4.77
CA LYS A 79 -14.58 4.33 -4.89
C LYS A 79 -13.08 4.23 -4.65
N VAL A 80 -12.65 3.25 -3.85
CA VAL A 80 -11.22 2.91 -3.71
C VAL A 80 -10.90 1.74 -4.64
N VAL A 81 -9.84 1.88 -5.44
CA VAL A 81 -9.44 0.89 -6.45
C VAL A 81 -7.98 0.51 -6.30
N ASP A 82 -7.71 -0.77 -6.49
CA ASP A 82 -6.37 -1.33 -6.53
C ASP A 82 -5.74 -1.03 -7.88
N GLY A 83 -4.70 -0.21 -7.91
CA GLY A 83 -4.03 0.13 -9.17
C GLY A 83 -3.11 -0.97 -9.69
N ALA A 84 -2.93 -2.07 -8.96
CA ALA A 84 -2.20 -3.25 -9.42
C ALA A 84 -3.13 -4.36 -9.96
N LYS A 85 -4.45 -4.11 -10.08
CA LYS A 85 -5.46 -5.02 -10.64
C LYS A 85 -6.16 -4.44 -11.86
#